data_AF-A0A8I1LFB2-F1
#
_entry.id   AF-A0A8I1LFB2-F1
#
_cell.length_a   1.000
_cell.length_b   1.000
_cell.length_c   1.000
_cell.angle_alpha   90.00
_cell.angle_beta   90.00
_cell.angle_gamma   90.00
#
_symmetry.space_group_name_H-M   'P 1'
#
loop_
_entity.id
_entity.type
_entity.pdbx_description
1 polymer ?
#
loop_
_entity_poly.entity_id
_entity_poly.type
_entity_poly.pdbx_seq_one_letter_code
_entity_poly.pdbx_strand_id
1 'polypeptide(L)' 'MFTESQVYVAVGVTDLRKSINGLGLLVEEQFALNLFDGRLFAFCNRRRDLVKIV' A
#
# COMPACT_ATOMS: atom_id res chain seq x y z
N MET A 1 3.30 -3.73 24.87
CA MET A 1 2.64 -4.78 24.07
C MET A 1 2.74 -4.36 22.61
N PHE A 2 3.33 -5.18 21.74
CA PHE A 2 3.30 -4.92 20.31
C PHE A 2 1.95 -5.38 19.77
N THR A 3 1.24 -4.50 19.08
CA THR A 3 0.04 -4.86 18.33
C THR A 3 0.48 -5.57 17.05
N GLU A 4 -0.11 -6.72 16.74
CA GLU A 4 0.11 -7.36 15.44
C GLU A 4 -0.43 -6.45 14.33
N SER A 5 0.45 -5.99 13.43
CA SER A 5 0.06 -5.21 12.26
C SER A 5 0.17 -6.08 11.01
N GLN A 6 -0.92 -6.18 10.27
CA GLN A 6 -0.93 -6.87 8.98
C GLN A 6 -0.29 -5.96 7.92
N VAL A 7 0.72 -6.49 7.23
CA VAL A 7 1.44 -5.78 6.16
C VAL A 7 1.22 -6.49 4.83
N TYR A 8 0.75 -5.74 3.84
CA TYR A 8 0.56 -6.19 2.47
C TYR A 8 1.64 -5.57 1.59
N VAL A 9 2.24 -6.37 0.72
CA VAL A 9 3.26 -5.89 -0.23
C VAL A 9 2.72 -6.07 -1.65
N ALA A 10 2.59 -4.96 -2.37
CA ALA A 10 2.25 -5.02 -3.78
C ALA A 10 3.39 -5.67 -4.57
N VAL A 11 3.09 -6.78 -5.25
CA VAL A 11 4.08 -7.50 -6.05
C VAL A 11 4.27 -6.79 -7.39
N GLY A 12 5.52 -6.49 -7.74
CA GLY A 12 5.86 -5.82 -8.99
C GLY A 12 5.92 -4.31 -8.87
N VAL A 13 5.58 -3.61 -9.95
CA VAL A 13 5.76 -2.16 -10.07
C VAL A 13 4.44 -1.43 -9.82
N THR A 14 4.47 -0.42 -8.96
CA THR A 14 3.33 0.48 -8.72
C THR A 14 3.66 1.90 -9.17
N ASP A 15 2.69 2.58 -9.78
CA ASP A 15 2.81 4.01 -10.07
C ASP A 15 2.63 4.84 -8.79
N LEU A 16 3.75 5.12 -8.11
CA LEU A 16 3.75 5.87 -6.85
C LEU A 16 3.35 7.36 -7.00
N ARG A 17 3.20 7.87 -8.23
CA ARG A 17 2.73 9.24 -8.52
C ARG A 17 1.24 9.43 -8.22
N LYS A 18 0.49 8.33 -8.03
CA LYS A 18 -0.91 8.34 -7.58
C LYS A 18 -1.11 8.90 -6.17
N SER A 19 -0.04 9.09 -5.40
CA SER A 19 -0.08 9.61 -4.02
C SER A 19 -0.99 8.78 -3.11
N ILE A 20 -1.24 9.24 -1.88
CA ILE A 20 -1.99 8.45 -0.89
C ILE A 20 -3.40 8.10 -1.39
N ASN A 21 -4.18 9.09 -1.85
CA ASN A 21 -5.56 8.84 -2.27
C ASN A 21 -5.66 7.87 -3.45
N GLY A 22 -4.80 8.03 -4.46
CA GLY A 22 -4.84 7.15 -5.63
C GLY A 22 -4.26 5.76 -5.38
N LEU A 23 -3.35 5.60 -4.42
CA LEU A 23 -2.91 4.27 -3.97
C LEU A 23 -3.94 3.61 -3.06
N GLY A 24 -4.63 4.40 -2.24
CA GLY A 24 -5.73 3.93 -1.42
C GLY A 24 -6.85 3.33 -2.26
N LEU A 25 -7.27 4.03 -3.32
CA LEU A 25 -8.24 3.50 -4.29
C LEU A 25 -7.81 2.14 -4.87
N LEU A 26 -6.52 1.94 -5.19
CA LEU A 26 -6.05 0.63 -5.68
C LEU A 26 -6.22 -0.49 -4.65
N VAL A 27 -6.01 -0.19 -3.36
CA VAL A 27 -6.22 -1.16 -2.28
C VAL A 27 -7.70 -1.50 -2.14
N GLU A 28 -8.55 -0.48 -2.09
CA GLU A 28 -10.00 -0.64 -1.97
C GLU A 28 -10.56 -1.43 -3.16
N GLU A 29 -10.13 -1.12 -4.39
CA GLU A 29 -10.56 -1.81 -5.62
C GLU A 29 -10.08 -3.27 -5.69
N GLN A 30 -8.83 -3.57 -5.28
CA GLN A 30 -8.29 -4.93 -5.40
C GLN A 30 -8.70 -5.86 -4.25
N PHE A 31 -8.82 -5.34 -3.03
CA PHE A 31 -8.98 -6.18 -1.84
C PHE A 31 -10.32 -5.98 -1.13
N ALA A 32 -11.13 -4.98 -1.52
CA ALA A 32 -12.31 -4.55 -0.77
C ALA A 32 -12.01 -4.32 0.72
N LEU A 33 -10.76 -3.95 1.05
CA LEU A 33 -10.29 -3.68 2.39
C LEU A 33 -10.41 -2.19 2.69
N ASN A 34 -10.79 -1.87 3.92
CA ASN A 34 -10.75 -0.49 4.42
C ASN A 34 -9.32 -0.11 4.82
N LEU A 35 -8.84 1.01 4.29
CA LEU A 35 -7.51 1.58 4.53
C LEU A 35 -7.31 2.03 5.98
N PHE A 36 -8.38 2.31 6.72
CA PHE A 36 -8.32 2.84 8.07
C PHE A 36 -8.31 1.77 9.17
N ASP A 37 -8.29 0.49 8.80
CA ASP A 37 -8.35 -0.65 9.74
C ASP A 37 -7.00 -0.98 10.40
N GLY A 38 -5.99 -0.12 10.27
CA GLY A 38 -4.67 -0.30 10.87
C GLY A 38 -3.76 -1.30 10.15
N ARG A 39 -4.11 -1.67 8.91
CA ARG A 39 -3.27 -2.48 8.00
C ARG A 39 -2.33 -1.55 7.23
N LEU A 40 -1.14 -2.05 6.89
CA LEU A 40 -0.15 -1.29 6.13
C LEU A 40 0.01 -1.87 4.73
N PHE A 41 0.13 -1.00 3.73
CA PHE A 41 0.29 -1.37 2.33
C PHE A 41 1.59 -0.78 1.77
N ALA A 42 2.50 -1.66 1.33
CA ALA A 42 3.80 -1.29 0.78
C ALA A 42 3.81 -1.39 -0.75
N PHE A 43 4.23 -0.31 -1.39
CA PHE A 43 4.33 -0.20 -2.85
C PHE A 43 5.74 0.20 -3.26
N CYS A 44 6.26 -0.39 -4.34
CA CYS A 44 7.56 0.00 -4.89
C CYS A 44 7.44 0.57 -6.31
N ASN A 45 8.29 1.54 -6.64
CA ASN A 45 8.36 2.08 -8.00
C ASN A 45 9.16 1.16 -8.93
N ARG A 46 9.16 1.49 -10.23
CA ARG A 46 9.83 0.67 -11.26
C ARG A 46 11.34 0.51 -11.03
N ARG A 47 12.00 1.55 -10.53
CA ARG A 47 13.44 1.53 -10.25
C ARG A 47 13.79 0.81 -8.94
N ARG A 48 12.79 0.50 -8.10
CA ARG A 48 12.94 -0.12 -6.78
C ARG A 48 13.80 0.68 -5.80
N ASP A 49 13.90 1.99 -6.02
CA ASP A 49 14.63 2.94 -5.17
C ASP A 49 13.70 3.72 -4.24
N LEU A 50 12.38 3.58 -4.41
CA LEU A 50 11.37 4.22 -3.58
C LEU A 50 10.31 3.21 -3.15
N VAL A 51 10.05 3.18 -1.84
CA VAL A 51 8.93 2.49 -1.22
C VAL A 51 7.99 3.52 -0.61
N LYS A 52 6.69 3.39 -0.89
CA LYS A 52 5.64 4.16 -0.23
C LYS A 52 4.82 3.21 0.64
N ILE A 53 4.64 3.59 1.90
CA ILE A 53 3.76 2.91 2.84
C ILE A 53 2.51 3.76 2.99
N VAL A 54 1.35 3.14 2.84
CA VAL A 54 0.03 3.75 3.00
C VAL A 54 -0.74 2.97 4.05
#